data_AF-A0A7K3LVM7-F1
#
_entry.id   AF-A0A7K3LVM7-F1
#
_cell.length_a   1.000
_cell.length_b   1.000
_cell.length_c   1.000
_cell.angle_alpha   90.00
_cell.angle_beta   90.00
_cell.angle_gamma   90.00
#
_symmetry.space_group_name_H-M   'P 1'
#
loop_
_entity.id
_entity.type
_entity.pdbx_description
1 polymer ?
#
loop_
_entity_poly.entity_id
_entity_poly.type
_entity_poly.pdbx_seq_one_letter_code
_entity_poly.pdbx_strand_id
1 'polypeptide(L)'
;MNAGAPTPARRRRQALISAIGLVVVAVVVVITWLIDGQGTDQDSAHRDSTSSQTTSAAASTSATTSTSKAAAARPGTSRATSTRPTAGTAPAHVMRTLALIDAGQWPEAANAPGTKGGVTFRNSEGRLPRTSASGQRITYQEWDVNPKQQGRSRDAERIVTGSDGTAWYTADHYQTFNRIRGPNS
;
A
#
# COMPACT_ATOMS: atom_id res chain seq x y z
N MET A 1 -48.98 -44.90 -29.12
CA MET A 1 -48.00 -44.77 -30.22
C MET A 1 -46.82 -43.93 -29.74
N ASN A 2 -45.62 -44.44 -30.05
CA ASN A 2 -44.26 -43.89 -29.97
C ASN A 2 -43.63 -43.49 -28.63
N ALA A 3 -42.51 -44.17 -28.36
CA ALA A 3 -41.65 -44.09 -27.20
C ALA A 3 -40.43 -43.20 -27.51
N GLY A 4 -40.08 -42.30 -26.59
CA GLY A 4 -38.78 -41.64 -26.57
C GLY A 4 -37.81 -42.45 -25.72
N ALA A 5 -36.81 -43.06 -26.34
CA ALA A 5 -35.80 -43.88 -25.68
C ALA A 5 -34.89 -43.09 -24.73
N PRO A 6 -34.40 -43.70 -23.63
CA PRO A 6 -33.44 -43.08 -22.71
C PRO A 6 -32.01 -43.13 -23.26
N THR A 7 -31.28 -42.02 -23.15
CA THR A 7 -29.85 -41.96 -23.50
C THR A 7 -28.99 -42.60 -22.40
N PRO A 8 -28.07 -43.53 -22.73
CA PRO A 8 -27.18 -44.16 -21.74
C PRO A 8 -25.93 -43.33 -21.42
N ALA A 9 -25.78 -43.04 -20.12
CA ALA A 9 -24.58 -43.09 -19.28
C ALA A 9 -23.21 -42.53 -19.76
N ARG A 10 -22.59 -41.71 -18.90
CA ARG A 10 -21.25 -42.07 -18.38
C ARG A 10 -20.93 -41.52 -16.97
N ARG A 11 -21.13 -42.41 -16.00
CA ARG A 11 -20.30 -42.73 -14.82
C ARG A 11 -19.63 -41.60 -14.02
N ARG A 12 -20.19 -41.43 -12.81
CA ARG A 12 -19.56 -41.17 -11.50
C ARG A 12 -18.05 -41.43 -11.44
N ARG A 13 -17.29 -40.47 -10.89
CA ARG A 13 -16.09 -40.72 -10.07
C ARG A 13 -16.05 -39.73 -8.91
N GLN A 14 -16.25 -40.26 -7.71
CA GLN A 14 -15.78 -39.67 -6.47
C GLN A 14 -14.27 -39.89 -6.35
N ALA A 15 -13.61 -38.97 -5.64
CA ALA A 15 -12.28 -39.05 -5.00
C ALA A 15 -11.02 -39.14 -5.89
N LEU A 16 -10.12 -38.14 -5.73
CA LEU A 16 -8.66 -38.31 -5.70
C LEU A 16 -8.02 -37.04 -5.08
N ILE A 17 -7.54 -37.16 -3.84
CA ILE A 17 -6.53 -36.29 -3.21
C ILE A 17 -5.15 -36.72 -3.76
N SER A 18 -4.18 -35.81 -3.76
CA SER A 18 -2.73 -36.02 -3.98
C SER A 18 -2.34 -36.14 -5.47
N ALA A 19 -1.49 -35.28 -6.04
CA ALA A 19 -0.06 -35.28 -5.72
C ALA A 19 0.72 -34.02 -6.19
N ILE A 20 0.10 -32.83 -6.36
CA ILE A 20 0.85 -31.61 -6.72
C ILE A 20 1.15 -30.73 -5.49
N GLY A 21 0.26 -30.68 -4.50
CA GLY A 21 0.46 -29.88 -3.29
C GLY A 21 1.59 -30.39 -2.38
N LEU A 22 1.88 -31.70 -2.39
CA LEU A 22 2.87 -32.31 -1.50
C LEU A 22 4.32 -32.05 -1.96
N VAL A 23 4.57 -31.89 -3.26
CA VAL A 23 5.92 -31.57 -3.77
C VAL A 23 6.31 -30.13 -3.46
N VAL A 24 5.37 -29.18 -3.57
CA VAL A 24 5.63 -27.76 -3.25
C VAL A 24 5.86 -27.57 -1.75
N VAL A 25 5.09 -28.24 -0.88
CA VAL A 25 5.29 -28.18 0.58
C VAL A 25 6.62 -28.84 0.98
N ALA A 26 7.00 -29.96 0.37
CA ALA A 26 8.30 -30.60 0.65
C ALA A 26 9.50 -29.72 0.26
N VAL A 27 9.42 -29.00 -0.88
CA VAL A 27 10.49 -28.08 -1.31
C VAL A 27 10.60 -26.87 -0.38
N VAL A 28 9.48 -26.30 0.08
CA VAL A 28 9.51 -25.17 1.03
C VAL A 28 10.04 -25.58 2.40
N VAL A 29 9.68 -26.77 2.91
CA VAL A 29 10.17 -27.27 4.21
C VAL A 29 11.69 -27.55 4.18
N VAL A 30 12.22 -28.13 3.09
CA VAL A 30 13.68 -28.35 2.92
C VAL A 30 14.45 -27.02 2.87
N ILE A 31 13.91 -25.99 2.23
CA ILE A 31 14.58 -24.67 2.16
C ILE A 31 14.57 -23.99 3.54
N THR A 32 13.50 -24.11 4.33
CA THR A 32 13.47 -23.56 5.70
C THR A 32 14.39 -24.27 6.69
N TRP A 33 14.75 -25.54 6.48
CA TRP A 33 15.70 -26.25 7.34
C TRP A 33 17.17 -26.11 6.90
N LEU A 34 17.45 -25.55 5.72
CA LEU A 34 18.82 -25.37 5.21
C LEU A 34 19.44 -24.01 5.59
N ILE A 35 18.71 -23.15 6.30
CA ILE A 35 19.19 -21.81 6.71
C ILE A 35 19.45 -21.73 8.23
N ASP A 36 18.98 -22.70 9.03
CA ASP A 36 18.97 -22.63 10.50
C ASP A 36 19.76 -23.76 11.21
N GLY A 37 20.85 -24.20 10.58
CA GLY A 37 21.97 -24.87 11.24
C GLY A 37 23.20 -24.43 10.48
N GLN A 38 24.34 -24.07 11.05
CA GLN A 38 25.11 -24.82 12.05
C GLN A 38 26.14 -23.82 12.58
N GLY A 39 26.17 -23.58 13.89
CA GLY A 39 27.31 -22.96 14.52
C GLY A 39 28.47 -23.95 14.61
N THR A 40 29.69 -23.48 14.39
CA THR A 40 30.92 -24.15 14.81
C THR A 40 31.95 -23.10 15.20
N ASP A 41 32.25 -23.02 16.49
CA ASP A 41 33.45 -22.42 17.04
C ASP A 41 34.68 -23.29 16.72
N GLN A 42 35.85 -22.66 16.50
CA GLN A 42 37.23 -23.10 16.81
C GLN A 42 38.21 -22.12 16.15
N ASP A 43 38.90 -21.27 16.91
CA ASP A 43 40.20 -21.46 17.59
C ASP A 43 41.42 -21.18 16.68
N SER A 44 42.40 -20.63 17.38
CA SER A 44 43.55 -19.79 17.11
C SER A 44 44.62 -20.34 16.15
N ALA A 45 45.33 -19.46 15.42
CA ALA A 45 46.59 -18.85 15.89
C ALA A 45 47.55 -18.45 14.74
N HIS A 46 48.20 -17.29 14.93
CA HIS A 46 49.50 -16.82 14.42
C HIS A 46 49.73 -16.60 12.91
N ARG A 47 50.02 -15.34 12.54
CA ARG A 47 51.35 -14.74 12.26
C ARG A 47 51.11 -13.44 11.47
N ASP A 48 51.28 -12.28 12.10
CA ASP A 48 52.51 -11.47 12.16
C ASP A 48 52.68 -10.55 10.93
N SER A 49 53.13 -9.33 11.24
CA SER A 49 53.91 -8.43 10.39
C SER A 49 53.17 -7.41 9.51
N THR A 50 53.10 -6.21 10.08
CA THR A 50 53.76 -4.98 9.55
C THR A 50 52.82 -3.79 9.27
N SER A 51 52.93 -2.83 10.19
CA SER A 51 52.96 -1.37 10.02
C SER A 51 52.48 -0.77 8.69
N SER A 52 51.56 0.20 8.79
CA SER A 52 51.94 1.62 8.73
C SER A 52 50.72 2.50 9.03
N GLN A 53 50.85 3.28 10.10
CA GLN A 53 50.05 4.48 10.32
C GLN A 53 50.54 5.56 9.35
N THR A 54 49.62 6.17 8.60
CA THR A 54 49.83 7.55 8.13
C THR A 54 48.52 8.30 8.21
N THR A 55 48.50 9.24 9.14
CA THR A 55 47.61 10.40 9.24
C THR A 55 47.46 11.12 7.91
N SER A 56 46.25 11.60 7.57
CA SER A 56 46.06 12.99 7.14
C SER A 56 44.58 13.34 7.04
N ALA A 57 44.23 14.37 7.80
CA ALA A 57 43.03 15.16 7.62
C ALA A 57 43.04 15.85 6.24
N ALA A 58 41.87 15.95 5.61
CA ALA A 58 41.61 17.01 4.64
C ALA A 58 40.12 17.32 4.63
N ALA A 59 39.82 18.54 5.06
CA ALA A 59 38.53 19.19 4.98
C ALA A 59 38.01 19.22 3.53
N SER A 60 36.69 19.22 3.39
CA SER A 60 36.05 19.72 2.18
C SER A 60 34.78 20.46 2.58
N THR A 61 34.99 21.75 2.78
CA THR A 61 34.00 22.81 2.93
C THR A 61 33.33 23.02 1.58
N SER A 62 32.08 22.60 1.41
CA SER A 62 31.29 22.94 0.23
C SER A 62 30.38 24.11 0.58
N ALA A 63 30.84 25.29 0.19
CA ALA A 63 30.21 26.58 0.40
C ALA A 63 28.81 26.64 -0.24
N THR A 64 27.85 27.02 0.58
CA THR A 64 26.51 27.47 0.20
C THR A 64 26.62 28.79 -0.56
N THR A 65 26.13 28.84 -1.79
CA THR A 65 25.86 30.11 -2.49
C THR A 65 24.38 30.17 -2.84
N SER A 66 23.58 30.64 -1.88
CA SER A 66 22.17 30.99 -2.09
C SER A 66 22.08 32.48 -2.38
N THR A 67 22.12 32.82 -3.66
CA THR A 67 21.76 34.16 -4.15
C THR A 67 20.27 34.38 -3.94
N SER A 68 19.93 35.17 -2.91
CA SER A 68 18.61 35.71 -2.70
C SER A 68 18.40 36.88 -3.67
N LYS A 69 17.53 36.69 -4.68
CA LYS A 69 16.99 37.80 -5.49
C LYS A 69 15.48 37.85 -5.28
N ALA A 70 15.07 38.78 -4.43
CA ALA A 70 13.72 39.26 -4.32
C ALA A 70 13.38 40.13 -5.53
N ALA A 71 12.25 39.87 -6.20
CA ALA A 71 11.52 40.86 -7.00
C ALA A 71 10.07 40.40 -7.26
N ALA A 72 9.15 41.07 -6.58
CA ALA A 72 7.90 41.65 -7.09
C ALA A 72 6.87 40.80 -7.86
N ALA A 73 5.73 40.60 -7.18
CA ALA A 73 4.37 40.94 -7.61
C ALA A 73 3.82 40.41 -8.96
N ARG A 74 2.96 39.39 -8.87
CA ARG A 74 1.73 39.25 -9.67
C ARG A 74 0.60 38.78 -8.75
N PRO A 75 -0.58 39.45 -8.72
CA PRO A 75 -1.75 38.87 -8.07
C PRO A 75 -2.33 37.79 -8.99
N GLY A 76 -1.78 36.58 -8.87
CA GLY A 76 -2.33 35.38 -9.49
C GLY A 76 -3.35 34.76 -8.55
N THR A 77 -4.63 34.87 -8.89
CA THR A 77 -5.77 34.27 -8.20
C THR A 77 -5.68 32.74 -8.19
N SER A 78 -4.90 32.16 -7.27
CA SER A 78 -5.11 30.78 -6.83
C SER A 78 -5.70 30.84 -5.43
N ARG A 79 -7.03 30.79 -5.40
CA ARG A 79 -7.84 30.56 -4.20
C ARG A 79 -7.47 29.18 -3.66
N ALA A 80 -6.35 29.09 -2.95
CA ALA A 80 -6.07 28.01 -2.03
C ALA A 80 -7.02 28.20 -0.84
N THR A 81 -8.28 27.85 -1.03
CA THR A 81 -9.15 27.51 0.09
C THR A 81 -8.63 26.21 0.68
N SER A 82 -7.57 26.31 1.50
CA SER A 82 -7.39 25.41 2.64
C SER A 82 -8.54 25.70 3.60
N THR A 83 -9.74 25.28 3.21
CA THR A 83 -10.90 25.28 4.09
C THR A 83 -10.58 24.29 5.18
N ARG A 84 -10.21 24.80 6.37
CA ARG A 84 -10.19 24.02 7.60
C ARG A 84 -11.50 23.21 7.67
N PRO A 85 -11.47 21.87 7.73
CA PRO A 85 -12.68 21.07 7.64
C PRO A 85 -13.62 21.47 8.78
N THR A 86 -14.86 21.82 8.44
CA THR A 86 -15.95 21.95 9.40
C THR A 86 -16.09 20.61 10.10
N ALA A 87 -15.92 20.61 11.43
CA ALA A 87 -15.96 19.39 12.23
C ALA A 87 -17.32 18.68 12.03
N GLY A 88 -17.28 17.49 11.45
CA GLY A 88 -18.45 16.63 11.25
C GLY A 88 -18.61 16.06 9.84
N THR A 89 -18.01 16.66 8.82
CA THR A 89 -18.11 16.16 7.44
C THR A 89 -16.77 16.30 6.72
N ALA A 90 -16.37 15.23 6.01
CA ALA A 90 -15.14 15.24 5.23
C ALA A 90 -15.13 16.41 4.22
N PRO A 91 -13.95 16.94 3.86
CA PRO A 91 -13.85 17.96 2.81
C PRO A 91 -14.54 17.54 1.50
N ALA A 92 -15.13 18.51 0.80
CA ALA A 92 -15.96 18.23 -0.39
C ALA A 92 -15.20 17.52 -1.52
N HIS A 93 -13.90 17.81 -1.68
CA HIS A 93 -13.07 17.12 -2.69
C HIS A 93 -12.88 15.64 -2.35
N VAL A 94 -12.71 15.30 -1.07
CA VAL A 94 -12.62 13.92 -0.58
C VAL A 94 -13.91 13.16 -0.91
N MET A 95 -15.07 13.76 -0.64
CA MET A 95 -16.36 13.13 -0.94
C MET A 95 -16.58 12.96 -2.44
N ARG A 96 -16.13 13.90 -3.27
CA ARG A 96 -16.17 13.77 -4.73
C ARG A 96 -15.31 12.60 -5.20
N THR A 97 -14.08 12.47 -4.71
CA THR A 97 -13.21 11.36 -5.05
C THR A 97 -13.79 10.03 -4.55
N LEU A 98 -14.38 9.99 -3.35
CA LEU A 98 -15.06 8.80 -2.85
C LEU A 98 -16.18 8.35 -3.79
N ALA A 99 -17.00 9.27 -4.29
CA ALA A 99 -18.06 8.93 -5.24
C ALA A 99 -17.51 8.35 -6.56
N LEU A 100 -16.37 8.85 -7.06
CA LEU A 100 -15.70 8.30 -8.24
C LEU A 100 -15.09 6.93 -7.96
N ILE A 101 -14.56 6.69 -6.76
CA ILE A 101 -14.08 5.38 -6.32
C ILE A 101 -15.25 4.39 -6.29
N ASP A 102 -16.38 4.77 -5.72
CA ASP A 102 -17.58 3.93 -5.65
C ASP A 102 -18.15 3.59 -7.03
N ALA A 103 -18.05 4.52 -7.98
CA ALA A 103 -18.43 4.32 -9.37
C ALA A 103 -17.40 3.50 -10.18
N GLY A 104 -16.26 3.14 -9.58
CA GLY A 104 -15.16 2.45 -10.28
C GLY A 104 -14.48 3.30 -11.35
N GLN A 105 -14.56 4.63 -11.24
CA GLN A 105 -14.01 5.58 -12.21
C GLN A 105 -12.69 6.20 -11.76
N TRP A 106 -12.32 6.08 -10.49
CA TRP A 106 -11.04 6.55 -9.97
C TRP A 106 -10.02 5.39 -9.96
N PRO A 107 -8.74 5.62 -10.31
CA PRO A 107 -8.06 6.89 -10.57
C PRO A 107 -8.15 7.43 -12.01
N GLU A 108 -8.75 6.71 -12.95
CA GLU A 108 -8.77 7.07 -14.38
C GLU A 108 -9.41 8.43 -14.65
N ALA A 109 -10.52 8.74 -13.97
CA ALA A 109 -11.22 10.02 -14.05
C ALA A 109 -10.36 11.23 -13.64
N ALA A 110 -9.26 11.00 -12.92
CA ALA A 110 -8.29 12.05 -12.60
C ALA A 110 -7.60 12.62 -13.86
N ASN A 111 -7.55 11.85 -14.96
CA ASN A 111 -6.82 12.19 -16.19
C ASN A 111 -5.39 12.68 -15.93
N ALA A 112 -4.74 12.14 -14.89
CA ALA A 112 -3.45 12.59 -14.38
C ALA A 112 -2.52 11.39 -14.18
N PRO A 113 -1.60 11.13 -15.13
CA PRO A 113 -0.69 10.00 -15.06
C PRO A 113 0.10 9.93 -13.74
N GLY A 114 0.06 8.77 -13.11
CA GLY A 114 0.72 8.51 -11.83
C GLY A 114 -0.12 8.79 -10.58
N THR A 115 -1.38 9.21 -10.74
CA THR A 115 -2.42 9.05 -9.69
C THR A 115 -2.68 7.56 -9.49
N LYS A 116 -2.77 7.11 -8.24
CA LYS A 116 -2.89 5.70 -7.87
C LYS A 116 -4.14 5.45 -7.04
N GLY A 117 -4.66 4.23 -7.15
CA GLY A 117 -5.73 3.74 -6.31
C GLY A 117 -5.97 2.25 -6.52
N GLY A 118 -6.77 1.65 -5.65
CA GLY A 118 -7.20 0.26 -5.75
C GLY A 118 -6.15 -0.77 -5.32
N VAL A 119 -5.03 -0.33 -4.75
CA VAL A 119 -3.99 -1.23 -4.23
C VAL A 119 -4.26 -1.55 -2.76
N THR A 120 -3.81 -2.73 -2.32
CA THR A 120 -4.03 -3.21 -0.95
C THR A 120 -3.37 -2.29 0.09
N PHE A 121 -4.17 -1.78 1.03
CA PHE A 121 -3.69 -1.16 2.25
C PHE A 121 -3.54 -2.23 3.34
N ARG A 122 -2.32 -2.44 3.83
CA ARG A 122 -2.02 -3.53 4.75
C ARG A 122 -2.54 -3.33 6.17
N ASN A 123 -2.76 -2.06 6.58
CA ASN A 123 -3.11 -1.71 7.95
C ASN A 123 -2.16 -2.35 8.98
N SER A 124 -0.85 -2.28 8.72
CA SER A 124 0.19 -2.94 9.53
C SER A 124 0.26 -2.39 10.94
N GLU A 125 0.05 -1.08 11.07
CA GLU A 125 0.02 -0.33 12.32
C GLU A 125 -1.29 -0.52 13.09
N GLY A 126 -2.29 -1.19 12.48
CA GLY A 126 -3.57 -1.49 13.14
C GLY A 126 -4.41 -0.26 13.47
N ARG A 127 -4.24 0.85 12.74
CA ARG A 127 -4.98 2.11 12.96
C ARG A 127 -6.45 2.02 12.55
N LEU A 128 -6.80 1.08 11.67
CA LEU A 128 -8.17 0.79 11.28
C LEU A 128 -8.64 -0.54 11.90
N PRO A 129 -9.95 -0.75 12.10
CA PRO A 129 -10.49 -2.03 12.56
C PRO A 129 -10.02 -3.21 11.70
N ARG A 130 -9.77 -4.37 12.29
CA ARG A 130 -9.35 -5.57 11.54
C ARG A 130 -10.52 -6.47 11.14
N THR A 131 -11.66 -6.30 11.80
CA THR A 131 -12.86 -7.12 11.66
C THR A 131 -14.09 -6.22 11.59
N SER A 132 -15.07 -6.64 10.79
CA SER A 132 -16.37 -5.98 10.65
C SER A 132 -17.22 -6.18 11.90
N ALA A 133 -18.38 -5.53 11.95
CA ALA A 133 -19.38 -5.74 12.99
C ALA A 133 -19.89 -7.20 13.06
N SER A 134 -19.84 -7.93 11.94
CA SER A 134 -20.18 -9.37 11.88
C SER A 134 -19.02 -10.30 12.22
N GLY A 135 -17.86 -9.77 12.59
CA GLY A 135 -16.66 -10.55 12.94
C GLY A 135 -15.81 -11.00 11.74
N GLN A 136 -16.19 -10.65 10.51
CA GLN A 136 -15.43 -11.01 9.31
C GLN A 136 -14.20 -10.12 9.15
N ARG A 137 -13.07 -10.67 8.67
CA ARG A 137 -11.85 -9.88 8.43
C ARG A 137 -12.08 -8.82 7.34
N ILE A 138 -11.67 -7.58 7.62
CA ILE A 138 -11.76 -6.48 6.65
C ILE A 138 -10.48 -6.44 5.81
N THR A 139 -10.64 -6.39 4.48
CA THR A 139 -9.56 -6.02 3.57
C THR A 139 -9.71 -4.56 3.19
N TYR A 140 -8.57 -3.88 3.01
CA TYR A 140 -8.56 -2.46 2.71
C TYR A 140 -7.85 -2.17 1.39
N GLN A 141 -8.35 -1.18 0.67
CA GLN A 141 -7.70 -0.60 -0.49
C GLN A 141 -7.43 0.88 -0.24
N GLU A 142 -6.30 1.39 -0.74
CA GLU A 142 -5.94 2.80 -0.66
C GLU A 142 -6.10 3.51 -2.01
N TRP A 143 -6.42 4.80 -1.93
CA TRP A 143 -6.69 5.68 -3.06
C TRP A 143 -6.07 7.05 -2.80
N ASP A 144 -5.32 7.58 -3.77
CA ASP A 144 -4.96 8.99 -3.78
C ASP A 144 -6.23 9.84 -3.82
N VAL A 145 -6.29 10.93 -3.07
CA VAL A 145 -7.47 11.82 -3.07
C VAL A 145 -7.45 12.79 -4.25
N ASN A 146 -6.30 13.38 -4.52
CA ASN A 146 -6.14 14.40 -5.55
C ASN A 146 -5.39 13.85 -6.76
N PRO A 147 -5.66 14.37 -7.97
CA PRO A 147 -4.86 14.08 -9.15
C PRO A 147 -3.38 14.43 -8.90
N LYS A 148 -2.47 13.53 -9.27
CA LYS A 148 -1.03 13.80 -9.16
C LYS A 148 -0.65 14.96 -10.07
N GLN A 149 0.07 15.94 -9.52
CA GLN A 149 0.61 17.06 -10.31
C GLN A 149 1.88 16.65 -11.05
N GLN A 150 2.04 17.13 -12.29
CA GLN A 150 3.24 16.88 -13.08
C GLN A 150 4.49 17.46 -12.39
N GLY A 151 5.59 16.70 -12.39
CA GLY A 151 6.84 17.11 -11.75
C GLY A 151 6.78 17.16 -10.22
N ARG A 152 5.69 16.69 -9.58
CA ARG A 152 5.55 16.59 -8.14
C ARG A 152 5.36 15.14 -7.70
N SER A 153 5.73 14.87 -6.46
CA SER A 153 5.29 13.66 -5.78
C SER A 153 3.79 13.70 -5.53
N ARG A 154 3.19 12.54 -5.23
CA ARG A 154 1.84 12.48 -4.68
C ARG A 154 1.80 13.23 -3.35
N ASP A 155 0.66 13.81 -3.02
CA ASP A 155 0.45 14.47 -1.72
C ASP A 155 0.26 13.44 -0.59
N ALA A 156 -0.10 13.91 0.59
CA ALA A 156 -0.33 13.09 1.78
C ALA A 156 -1.76 12.52 1.88
N GLU A 157 -2.72 13.03 1.10
CA GLU A 157 -4.14 12.75 1.29
C GLU A 157 -4.53 11.40 0.72
N ARG A 158 -5.19 10.56 1.52
CA ARG A 158 -5.66 9.23 1.08
C ARG A 158 -7.08 8.95 1.54
N ILE A 159 -7.82 8.24 0.71
CA ILE A 159 -9.02 7.50 1.10
C ILE A 159 -8.62 6.03 1.24
N VAL A 160 -9.13 5.37 2.27
CA VAL A 160 -9.00 3.92 2.48
C VAL A 160 -10.39 3.32 2.54
N THR A 161 -10.72 2.43 1.61
CA THR A 161 -12.02 1.73 1.56
C THR A 161 -11.89 0.32 2.12
N GLY A 162 -12.83 -0.06 2.98
CA GLY A 162 -12.93 -1.39 3.57
C GLY A 162 -13.90 -2.29 2.82
N SER A 163 -13.63 -3.60 2.80
CA SER A 163 -14.51 -4.61 2.23
C SER A 163 -15.87 -4.73 2.92
N ASP A 164 -16.00 -4.17 4.13
CA ASP A 164 -17.26 -4.04 4.86
C ASP A 164 -18.09 -2.81 4.45
N GLY A 165 -17.64 -2.10 3.40
CA GLY A 165 -18.26 -0.88 2.91
C GLY A 165 -17.77 0.38 3.63
N THR A 166 -16.93 0.29 4.66
CA THR A 166 -16.42 1.50 5.32
C THR A 166 -15.50 2.32 4.43
N ALA A 167 -15.39 3.62 4.71
CA ALA A 167 -14.38 4.48 4.12
C ALA A 167 -13.79 5.43 5.16
N TRP A 168 -12.47 5.61 5.08
CA TRP A 168 -11.67 6.42 5.98
C TRP A 168 -10.83 7.41 5.19
N TYR A 169 -10.64 8.61 5.72
CA TYR A 169 -9.82 9.66 5.13
C TYR A 169 -8.65 9.98 6.06
N THR A 170 -7.47 10.14 5.48
CA THR A 170 -6.27 10.65 6.15
C THR A 170 -5.75 11.85 5.36
N ALA A 171 -5.45 12.93 6.08
CA ALA A 171 -4.82 14.12 5.51
C ALA A 171 -3.29 14.11 5.68
N ASP A 172 -2.78 13.18 6.49
CA ASP A 172 -1.44 13.17 7.07
C ASP A 172 -0.69 11.87 6.76
N HIS A 173 -1.00 11.26 5.61
CA HIS A 173 -0.34 10.07 5.10
C HIS A 173 -0.37 8.90 6.09
N TYR A 174 -1.60 8.49 6.44
CA TYR A 174 -1.95 7.37 7.31
C TYR A 174 -1.68 7.58 8.80
N GLN A 175 -1.24 8.76 9.26
CA GLN A 175 -0.98 9.03 10.67
C GLN A 175 -2.27 9.03 11.51
N THR A 176 -3.30 9.71 11.03
CA THR A 176 -4.64 9.73 11.62
C THR A 176 -5.70 9.44 10.58
N PHE A 177 -6.86 8.96 11.04
CA PHE A 177 -7.98 8.61 10.17
C PHE A 177 -9.28 9.19 10.70
N ASN A 178 -10.05 9.76 9.79
CA ASN A 178 -11.42 10.19 10.00
C ASN A 178 -12.34 9.23 9.23
N ARG A 179 -13.35 8.67 9.90
CA ARG A 179 -14.35 7.87 9.21
C ARG A 179 -15.25 8.79 8.39
N ILE A 180 -15.39 8.49 7.11
CA ILE A 180 -16.20 9.29 6.17
C ILE A 180 -17.41 8.52 5.62
N ARG A 181 -17.41 7.18 5.76
CA ARG A 181 -18.56 6.31 5.47
C ARG A 181 -18.63 5.14 6.45
N GLY A 182 -19.85 4.82 6.89
CA GLY A 182 -20.18 3.64 7.69
C GLY A 182 -20.06 2.33 6.90
N PRO A 183 -20.29 1.17 7.53
CA PRO A 183 -20.41 -0.10 6.81
C PRO A 183 -21.73 -0.09 6.04
N ASN A 184 -21.78 -0.76 4.88
CA ASN A 184 -23.05 -0.94 4.18
C ASN A 184 -23.86 -1.99 4.95
N SER A 185 -25.07 -1.62 5.40
CA SER A 185 -26.03 -2.54 6.03
C SER A 185 -26.97 -3.14 5.00
#